data_AF-A0A164FCL1-F1
#
_entry.id   AF-A0A164FCL1-F1
#
_cell.length_a   1.000
_cell.length_b   1.000
_cell.length_c   1.000
_cell.angle_alpha   90.00
_cell.angle_beta   90.00
_cell.angle_gamma   90.00
#
_symmetry.space_group_name_H-M   'P 1'
#
loop_
_entity.id
_entity.type
_entity.pdbx_description
1 polymer ?
#
loop_
_entity_poly.entity_id
_entity_poly.type
_entity_poly.pdbx_seq_one_letter_code
_entity_poly.pdbx_strand_id
1 'polypeptide(L)'
;MLNGLSPSEAKALREICNPSYEGSFTLQCPILDESMGRTLKRWKGSSGSVTDFVEKTWLSTHYKIMDIARPLIQLSSSLPPSDPHLQHIDSALRLWGVAFRDVTMNWRKNILRQMAPDFLNLLFDPTSFSNREMSRLFGVHFLNAIAKKADEENKITKIGRNAGHSQSSKRPFNKFARSGGATTQKSSAGPSSGNHRGTGSNSQRASESVYSVFPLLLVTLIHQ
;
A
#
# COMPACT_ATOMS: atom_id res chain seq x y z
N MET A 1 21.16 -2.51 32.81
CA MET A 1 21.02 -2.01 31.42
C MET A 1 21.15 -3.22 30.50
N LEU A 2 20.20 -3.44 29.60
CA LEU A 2 20.35 -4.45 28.55
C LEU A 2 21.35 -3.91 27.53
N ASN A 3 22.60 -4.37 27.60
CA ASN A 3 23.58 -4.10 26.56
C ASN A 3 23.20 -4.96 25.36
N GLY A 4 22.48 -4.35 24.40
CA GLY A 4 22.16 -5.00 23.13
C GLY A 4 23.38 -5.13 22.24
N LEU A 5 23.25 -5.92 21.17
CA LEU A 5 24.25 -6.01 20.10
C LEU A 5 24.57 -4.63 19.51
N SER A 6 25.83 -4.37 19.24
CA SER A 6 26.25 -3.16 18.51
C SER A 6 25.72 -3.20 17.07
N PRO A 7 25.53 -2.03 16.41
CA PRO A 7 25.13 -1.97 15.01
C PRO A 7 26.07 -2.74 14.06
N SER A 8 27.37 -2.77 14.36
CA SER A 8 28.38 -3.52 13.61
C SER A 8 28.21 -5.04 13.73
N GLU A 9 27.99 -5.54 14.94
CA GLU A 9 27.73 -6.98 15.16
C GLU A 9 26.44 -7.42 14.48
N ALA A 10 25.37 -6.62 14.63
CA ALA A 10 24.11 -6.89 13.95
C ALA A 10 24.26 -6.86 12.41
N LYS A 11 25.17 -6.04 11.86
CA LYS A 11 25.49 -6.06 10.43
C LYS A 11 26.24 -7.33 10.04
N ALA A 12 27.25 -7.73 10.79
CA ALA A 12 28.01 -8.96 10.51
C ALA A 12 27.10 -10.20 10.50
N LEU A 13 26.17 -10.32 11.47
CA LEU A 13 25.20 -11.41 11.52
C LEU A 13 24.30 -11.47 10.27
N ARG A 14 23.86 -10.31 9.77
CA ARG A 14 23.06 -10.23 8.54
C ARG A 14 23.84 -10.69 7.30
N GLU A 15 25.11 -10.33 7.21
CA GLU A 15 25.95 -10.68 6.06
C GLU A 15 26.25 -12.18 5.99
N ILE A 16 26.29 -12.87 7.13
CA ILE A 16 26.42 -14.33 7.20
C ILE A 16 25.16 -15.05 6.70
N CYS A 17 23.99 -14.47 6.94
CA CYS A 17 22.69 -15.09 6.66
C CYS A 17 22.04 -14.48 5.42
N ASN A 18 22.43 -14.97 4.23
CA ASN A 18 21.89 -14.51 2.95
C ASN A 18 21.23 -15.66 2.18
N PRO A 19 20.01 -16.09 2.59
CA PRO A 19 19.32 -17.19 1.93
C PRO A 19 19.03 -16.87 0.45
N SER A 20 19.21 -17.88 -0.40
CA SER A 20 18.76 -17.85 -1.78
C SER A 20 17.28 -18.23 -1.85
N TYR A 21 16.54 -17.59 -2.75
CA TYR A 21 15.13 -17.84 -2.95
C TYR A 21 14.90 -18.36 -4.36
N GLU A 22 13.82 -19.11 -4.53
CA GLU A 22 13.43 -19.58 -5.86
C GLU A 22 12.91 -18.43 -6.74
N GLY A 23 13.36 -18.40 -8.00
CA GLY A 23 13.01 -17.37 -8.96
C GLY A 23 13.59 -15.99 -8.62
N SER A 24 12.82 -14.93 -8.90
CA SER A 24 13.20 -13.54 -8.66
C SER A 24 12.70 -13.00 -7.32
N PHE A 25 12.26 -13.88 -6.41
CA PHE A 25 11.74 -13.45 -5.11
C PHE A 25 12.85 -12.86 -4.25
N THR A 26 12.54 -11.77 -3.58
CA THR A 26 13.43 -11.15 -2.59
C THR A 26 12.63 -10.77 -1.37
N LEU A 27 13.06 -11.23 -0.20
CA LEU A 27 12.51 -10.78 1.07
C LEU A 27 12.91 -9.32 1.32
N GLN A 28 11.94 -8.41 1.24
CA GLN A 28 12.13 -6.98 1.40
C GLN A 28 11.11 -6.40 2.37
N CYS A 29 11.49 -5.31 3.04
CA CYS A 29 10.56 -4.53 3.84
C CYS A 29 9.59 -3.79 2.90
N PRO A 30 8.28 -3.73 3.20
CA PRO A 30 7.37 -2.89 2.44
C PRO A 30 7.82 -1.43 2.48
N ILE A 31 7.71 -0.75 1.35
CA ILE A 31 7.95 0.69 1.24
C ILE A 31 6.64 1.43 1.05
N LEU A 32 6.54 2.62 1.65
CA LEU A 32 5.38 3.48 1.46
C LEU A 32 5.15 3.77 -0.03
N ASP A 33 3.91 3.60 -0.48
CA ASP A 33 3.52 3.90 -1.85
C ASP A 33 3.80 5.37 -2.18
N GLU A 34 4.36 5.62 -3.36
CA GLU A 34 4.82 6.96 -3.73
C GLU A 34 3.68 7.99 -3.73
N SER A 35 2.50 7.60 -4.18
CA SER A 35 1.28 8.41 -4.13
C SER A 35 0.88 8.78 -2.70
N MET A 36 0.97 7.82 -1.78
CA MET A 36 0.70 8.02 -0.36
C MET A 36 1.76 8.93 0.28
N GLY A 37 3.04 8.71 -0.02
CA GLY A 37 4.14 9.56 0.45
C GLY A 37 4.04 11.01 -0.03
N ARG A 38 3.69 11.23 -1.31
CA ARG A 38 3.44 12.58 -1.85
C ARG A 38 2.27 13.26 -1.16
N THR A 39 1.19 12.51 -0.93
CA THR A 39 0.00 13.01 -0.22
C THR A 39 0.38 13.40 1.21
N LEU A 40 1.03 12.52 1.96
CA LEU A 40 1.42 12.76 3.34
C LEU A 40 2.28 14.02 3.48
N LYS A 41 3.25 14.20 2.59
CA LYS A 41 4.09 15.41 2.54
C LYS A 41 3.28 16.68 2.27
N ARG A 42 2.30 16.64 1.35
CA ARG A 42 1.43 17.78 1.06
C ARG A 42 0.58 18.18 2.26
N TRP A 43 -0.02 17.21 2.95
CA TRP A 43 -0.92 17.47 4.08
C TRP A 43 -0.19 18.02 5.30
N LYS A 44 1.09 17.66 5.48
CA LYS A 44 1.78 17.85 6.76
C LYS A 44 2.62 19.12 6.87
N GLY A 45 2.85 19.84 5.77
CA GLY A 45 3.51 21.15 5.77
C GLY A 45 4.78 21.19 6.62
N SER A 46 4.85 22.10 7.60
CA SER A 46 5.99 22.32 8.50
C SER A 46 6.26 21.20 9.52
N SER A 47 5.35 20.23 9.69
CA SER A 47 5.52 19.08 10.61
C SER A 47 6.11 17.83 9.93
N GLY A 48 6.72 18.00 8.75
CA GLY A 48 7.36 16.93 7.98
C GLY A 48 8.39 16.13 8.77
N SER A 49 9.19 16.78 9.63
CA SER A 49 10.28 16.14 10.39
C SER A 49 9.83 15.03 11.34
N VAL A 50 8.69 15.22 12.03
CA VAL A 50 8.12 14.20 12.93
C VAL A 50 7.61 13.00 12.15
N THR A 51 7.04 13.23 10.97
CA THR A 51 6.58 12.17 10.06
C THR A 51 7.74 11.35 9.55
N ASP A 52 8.78 12.02 9.05
CA ASP A 52 9.96 11.36 8.52
C ASP A 52 10.65 10.54 9.60
N PHE A 53 10.65 11.02 10.86
CA PHE A 53 11.12 10.25 12.01
C PHE A 53 10.28 8.99 12.23
N VAL A 54 8.95 9.12 12.32
CA VAL A 54 8.04 7.97 12.53
C VAL A 54 8.17 6.94 11.40
N GLU A 55 8.25 7.38 10.15
CA GLU A 55 8.47 6.51 8.98
C GLU A 55 9.81 5.77 9.08
N LYS A 56 10.88 6.47 9.45
CA LYS A 56 12.19 5.85 9.71
C LYS A 56 12.14 4.85 10.85
N THR A 57 11.37 5.12 11.90
CA THR A 57 11.17 4.19 13.02
C THR A 57 10.44 2.91 12.57
N TRP A 58 9.37 3.03 11.78
CA TRP A 58 8.65 1.87 11.25
C TRP A 58 9.54 1.04 10.33
N LEU A 59 10.26 1.69 9.42
CA LEU A 59 11.19 1.04 8.51
C LEU A 59 12.32 0.33 9.28
N SER A 60 12.92 1.00 10.28
CA SER A 60 13.94 0.41 11.15
C SER A 60 13.42 -0.81 11.92
N THR A 61 12.18 -0.73 12.41
CA THR A 61 11.53 -1.83 13.13
C THR A 61 11.31 -3.03 12.21
N HIS A 62 10.82 -2.82 10.99
CA HIS A 62 10.67 -3.89 10.01
C HIS A 62 12.00 -4.53 9.64
N TYR A 63 13.07 -3.74 9.44
CA TYR A 63 14.40 -4.30 9.18
C TYR A 63 14.86 -5.24 10.30
N LYS A 64 14.72 -4.82 11.56
CA LYS A 64 15.06 -5.67 12.71
C LYS A 64 14.23 -6.94 12.77
N ILE A 65 12.95 -6.88 12.42
CA ILE A 65 12.08 -8.06 12.34
C ILE A 65 12.55 -8.98 11.20
N MET A 66 12.87 -8.44 10.02
CA MET A 66 13.36 -9.25 8.90
C MET A 66 14.70 -9.94 9.18
N ASP A 67 15.57 -9.31 9.98
CA ASP A 67 16.87 -9.87 10.35
C ASP A 67 16.73 -11.19 11.12
N ILE A 68 15.58 -11.43 11.76
CA ILE A 68 15.26 -12.69 12.46
C ILE A 68 14.90 -13.81 11.46
N ALA A 69 14.24 -13.48 10.34
CA ALA A 69 13.77 -14.51 9.40
C ALA A 69 14.88 -15.12 8.56
N ARG A 70 15.85 -14.31 8.10
CA ARG A 70 16.94 -14.76 7.23
C ARG A 70 17.69 -15.99 7.76
N PRO A 71 18.17 -16.02 9.03
CA PRO A 71 18.82 -17.22 9.57
C PRO A 71 17.87 -18.42 9.68
N LEU A 72 16.60 -18.22 10.01
CA LEU A 72 15.60 -19.30 10.09
C LEU A 72 15.32 -19.91 8.71
N ILE A 73 15.20 -19.08 7.67
CA ILE A 73 15.04 -19.51 6.28
C ILE A 73 16.26 -20.33 5.86
N GLN A 74 17.46 -19.80 6.06
CA GLN A 74 18.70 -20.48 5.69
C GLN A 74 18.83 -21.83 6.42
N LEU A 75 18.57 -21.86 7.72
CA LEU A 75 18.60 -23.08 8.51
C LEU A 75 17.58 -24.10 7.99
N SER A 76 16.34 -23.69 7.73
CA SER A 76 15.30 -24.57 7.18
C SER A 76 15.70 -25.20 5.84
N SER A 77 16.43 -24.47 5.00
CA SER A 77 16.90 -24.96 3.70
C SER A 77 18.11 -25.90 3.79
N SER A 78 18.83 -25.88 4.91
CA SER A 78 20.05 -26.67 5.12
C SER A 78 19.81 -28.02 5.78
N LEU A 79 18.67 -28.20 6.45
CA LEU A 79 18.34 -29.41 7.18
C LEU A 79 17.62 -30.44 6.29
N PRO A 80 17.83 -31.74 6.52
CA PRO A 80 17.10 -32.77 5.79
C PRO A 80 15.61 -32.75 6.17
N PRO A 81 14.67 -33.11 5.26
CA PRO A 81 13.23 -33.07 5.54
C PRO A 81 12.76 -33.91 6.75
N SER A 82 13.56 -34.89 7.18
CA SER A 82 13.28 -35.74 8.34
C SER A 82 13.77 -35.14 9.67
N ASP A 83 14.40 -33.97 9.65
CA ASP A 83 14.97 -33.36 10.85
C ASP A 83 13.86 -32.90 11.82
N PRO A 84 13.86 -33.36 13.09
CA PRO A 84 12.81 -33.03 14.04
C PRO A 84 12.77 -31.53 14.41
N HIS A 85 13.86 -30.78 14.19
CA HIS A 85 13.91 -29.35 14.45
C HIS A 85 13.22 -28.52 13.36
N LEU A 86 12.92 -29.08 12.18
CA LEU A 86 12.18 -28.36 11.13
C LEU A 86 10.81 -27.89 11.62
N GLN A 87 10.13 -28.63 12.48
CA GLN A 87 8.85 -28.21 13.07
C GLN A 87 9.00 -26.95 13.94
N HIS A 88 10.09 -26.84 14.69
CA HIS A 88 10.37 -25.65 15.50
C HIS A 88 10.68 -24.45 14.61
N ILE A 89 11.43 -24.66 13.53
CA ILE A 89 11.76 -23.61 12.56
C ILE A 89 10.49 -23.13 11.84
N ASP A 90 9.63 -24.04 11.38
CA ASP A 90 8.32 -23.70 10.79
C ASP A 90 7.48 -22.88 11.77
N SER A 91 7.40 -23.29 13.03
CA SER A 91 6.68 -22.56 14.08
C SER A 91 7.25 -21.15 14.29
N ALA A 92 8.58 -21.01 14.35
CA ALA A 92 9.25 -19.72 14.51
C ALA A 92 9.00 -18.79 13.32
N LEU A 93 9.02 -19.32 12.09
CA LEU A 93 8.71 -18.57 10.88
C LEU A 93 7.24 -18.13 10.83
N ARG A 94 6.32 -18.97 11.30
CA ARG A 94 4.90 -18.60 11.42
C ARG A 94 4.71 -17.45 12.39
N LEU A 95 5.31 -17.54 13.58
CA LEU A 95 5.25 -16.48 14.60
C LEU A 95 5.90 -15.18 14.12
N TRP A 96 7.02 -15.29 13.40
CA TRP A 96 7.64 -14.14 12.76
C TRP A 96 6.71 -13.51 11.70
N GLY A 97 6.03 -14.32 10.90
CA GLY A 97 5.03 -13.84 9.92
C GLY A 97 3.89 -13.06 10.58
N VAL A 98 3.38 -13.55 11.71
CA VAL A 98 2.36 -12.83 12.52
C VAL A 98 2.90 -11.49 13.02
N ALA A 99 4.12 -11.47 13.60
CA ALA A 99 4.72 -10.23 14.09
C ALA A 99 4.96 -9.22 12.96
N PHE A 100 5.44 -9.69 11.80
CA PHE A 100 5.65 -8.86 10.63
C PHE A 100 4.33 -8.23 10.15
N ARG A 101 3.28 -9.05 10.01
CA ARG A 101 1.93 -8.59 9.65
C ARG A 101 1.43 -7.51 10.60
N ASP A 102 1.49 -7.75 11.91
CA ASP A 102 0.92 -6.83 12.89
C ASP A 102 1.63 -5.48 12.89
N VAL A 103 2.96 -5.47 12.76
CA VAL A 103 3.74 -4.23 12.63
C VAL A 103 3.43 -3.52 11.31
N THR A 104 3.32 -4.25 10.20
CA THR A 104 2.89 -3.68 8.90
C THR A 104 1.48 -3.09 9.00
N MET A 105 0.53 -3.77 9.64
CA MET A 105 -0.84 -3.28 9.81
C MET A 105 -0.90 -2.05 10.71
N ASN A 106 -0.11 -2.00 11.77
CA ASN A 106 -0.02 -0.80 12.62
C ASN A 106 0.57 0.39 11.87
N TRP A 107 1.56 0.15 11.01
CA TRP A 107 2.10 1.17 10.11
C TRP A 107 1.02 1.67 9.15
N ARG A 108 0.32 0.77 8.44
CA ARG A 108 -0.82 1.10 7.56
C ARG A 108 -1.88 1.94 8.26
N LYS A 109 -2.31 1.51 9.45
CA LYS A 109 -3.29 2.23 10.28
C LYS A 109 -2.82 3.64 10.64
N ASN A 110 -1.55 3.78 11.03
CA ASN A 110 -0.98 5.07 11.39
C ASN A 110 -1.02 6.07 10.21
N ILE A 111 -0.70 5.60 9.00
CA ILE A 111 -0.74 6.42 7.79
C ILE A 111 -2.17 6.79 7.40
N LEU A 112 -3.09 5.82 7.39
CA LEU A 112 -4.48 6.11 7.02
C LEU A 112 -5.20 7.01 8.03
N ARG A 113 -4.92 6.88 9.33
CA ARG A 113 -5.46 7.81 10.34
C ARG A 113 -5.10 9.26 10.06
N GLN A 114 -3.94 9.50 9.45
CA GLN A 114 -3.47 10.85 9.13
C GLN A 114 -4.04 11.38 7.81
N MET A 115 -4.24 10.51 6.80
CA MET A 115 -4.55 10.95 5.44
C MET A 115 -5.98 10.69 5.00
N ALA A 116 -6.57 9.58 5.44
CA ALA A 116 -7.80 9.04 4.86
C ALA A 116 -8.52 8.12 5.88
N PRO A 117 -8.97 8.65 7.04
CA PRO A 117 -9.52 7.85 8.13
C PRO A 117 -10.77 7.06 7.74
N ASP A 118 -11.58 7.57 6.80
CA ASP A 118 -12.82 6.93 6.31
C ASP A 118 -12.58 5.60 5.58
N PHE A 119 -11.32 5.34 5.21
CA PHE A 119 -10.88 4.15 4.51
C PHE A 119 -10.22 3.12 5.43
N LEU A 120 -10.15 3.36 6.75
CA LEU A 120 -9.55 2.41 7.70
C LEU A 120 -10.17 1.01 7.64
N ASN A 121 -11.47 0.92 7.37
CA ASN A 121 -12.16 -0.36 7.26
C ASN A 121 -11.66 -1.22 6.10
N LEU A 122 -11.10 -0.62 5.05
CA LEU A 122 -10.51 -1.38 3.93
C LEU A 122 -9.27 -2.16 4.37
N LEU A 123 -8.59 -1.77 5.45
CA LEU A 123 -7.44 -2.52 5.97
C LEU A 123 -7.81 -3.92 6.44
N PHE A 124 -9.07 -4.14 6.79
CA PHE A 124 -9.57 -5.43 7.28
C PHE A 124 -10.20 -6.27 6.17
N ASP A 125 -10.30 -5.74 4.96
CA ASP A 125 -10.75 -6.49 3.79
C ASP A 125 -9.55 -7.20 3.14
N PRO A 126 -9.46 -8.54 3.22
CA PRO A 126 -8.35 -9.28 2.63
C PRO A 126 -8.27 -9.12 1.11
N THR A 127 -9.40 -8.86 0.45
CA THR A 127 -9.47 -8.71 -1.01
C THR A 127 -8.91 -7.37 -1.50
N SER A 128 -8.74 -6.41 -0.59
CA SER A 128 -8.13 -5.11 -0.88
C SER A 128 -6.61 -5.18 -1.04
N PHE A 129 -5.96 -6.33 -0.82
CA PHE A 129 -4.52 -6.48 -0.94
C PHE A 129 -4.13 -7.62 -1.88
N SER A 130 -2.94 -7.50 -2.48
CA SER A 130 -2.36 -8.53 -3.34
C SER A 130 -0.98 -8.96 -2.85
N ASN A 131 -0.78 -10.27 -2.78
CA ASN A 131 0.51 -10.89 -2.45
C ASN A 131 1.62 -10.51 -3.44
N ARG A 132 1.26 -10.18 -4.68
CA ARG A 132 2.21 -9.73 -5.70
C ARG A 132 2.76 -8.34 -5.43
N GLU A 133 2.14 -7.61 -4.51
CA GLU A 133 2.45 -6.20 -4.20
C GLU A 133 3.05 -6.05 -2.80
N MET A 134 3.53 -7.13 -2.17
CA MET A 134 4.07 -7.11 -0.81
C MET A 134 5.29 -6.19 -0.60
N SER A 135 5.98 -5.81 -1.68
CA SER A 135 7.04 -4.80 -1.63
C SER A 135 6.51 -3.39 -1.36
N ARG A 136 5.19 -3.17 -1.51
CA ARG A 136 4.51 -1.91 -1.22
C ARG A 136 3.75 -2.02 0.09
N LEU A 137 3.72 -0.91 0.83
CA LEU A 137 3.00 -0.84 2.09
C LEU A 137 1.51 -1.06 1.87
N PHE A 138 0.90 -0.45 0.85
CA PHE A 138 -0.52 -0.65 0.51
C PHE A 138 -0.71 -1.41 -0.79
N GLY A 139 0.03 -1.07 -1.84
CA GLY A 139 -0.11 -1.69 -3.15
C GLY A 139 -1.26 -1.10 -3.99
N VAL A 140 -1.22 -1.36 -5.29
CA VAL A 140 -2.17 -0.80 -6.26
C VAL A 140 -3.59 -1.32 -6.02
N HIS A 141 -3.75 -2.57 -5.58
CA HIS A 141 -5.07 -3.12 -5.27
C HIS A 141 -5.78 -2.31 -4.18
N PHE A 142 -5.07 -1.98 -3.11
CA PHE A 142 -5.62 -1.21 -2.00
C PHE A 142 -5.94 0.23 -2.42
N LEU A 143 -5.04 0.85 -3.19
CA LEU A 143 -5.25 2.21 -3.71
C LEU A 143 -6.45 2.28 -4.66
N ASN A 144 -6.66 1.26 -5.48
CA ASN A 144 -7.84 1.15 -6.33
C ASN A 144 -9.12 0.95 -5.51
N ALA A 145 -9.07 0.19 -4.41
CA ALA A 145 -10.20 0.02 -3.50
C ALA A 145 -10.59 1.36 -2.84
N ILE A 146 -9.61 2.17 -2.42
CA ILE A 146 -9.85 3.54 -1.94
C ILE A 146 -10.56 4.37 -3.02
N ALA A 147 -10.01 4.41 -4.23
CA ALA A 147 -10.55 5.20 -5.32
C ALA A 147 -11.99 4.79 -5.67
N LYS A 148 -12.24 3.48 -5.77
CA LYS A 148 -13.57 2.91 -6.03
C LYS A 148 -14.57 3.30 -4.94
N LYS A 149 -14.20 3.14 -3.66
CA LYS A 149 -15.07 3.50 -2.53
C LYS A 149 -15.39 4.99 -2.51
N ALA A 150 -14.40 5.84 -2.78
CA ALA A 150 -14.59 7.30 -2.87
C ALA A 150 -15.55 7.68 -4.02
N ASP A 151 -15.42 7.02 -5.18
CA ASP A 151 -16.32 7.24 -6.32
C ASP A 151 -17.76 6.80 -6.04
N GLU A 152 -17.94 5.68 -5.34
CA GLU A 152 -19.26 5.19 -4.91
C GLU A 152 -19.93 6.15 -3.92
N GLU A 153 -19.19 6.64 -2.92
CA GLU A 153 -19.69 7.63 -1.96
C GLU A 153 -20.05 8.97 -2.60
N ASN A 154 -19.26 9.40 -3.58
CA ASN A 154 -19.55 10.59 -4.39
C ASN A 154 -20.84 10.43 -5.22
N LYS A 155 -21.12 9.22 -5.75
CA LYS A 155 -22.36 8.92 -6.49
C LYS A 155 -23.58 8.99 -5.57
N ILE A 156 -23.50 8.43 -4.37
CA ILE A 156 -24.58 8.46 -3.37
C ILE A 156 -24.89 9.92 -2.97
N THR A 157 -23.86 10.72 -2.72
CA THR A 157 -24.01 12.14 -2.35
C THR A 157 -24.72 12.95 -3.45
N LYS A 158 -24.43 12.67 -4.73
CA LYS A 158 -25.09 13.32 -5.87
C LYS A 158 -26.57 12.92 -5.99
N ILE A 159 -26.91 11.66 -5.72
CA ILE A 159 -28.31 11.19 -5.72
C ILE A 159 -29.11 11.87 -4.60
N GLY A 160 -28.53 11.96 -3.39
CA GLY A 160 -29.17 12.64 -2.25
C GLY A 160 -29.43 14.13 -2.48
N ARG A 161 -28.58 14.82 -3.25
CA ARG A 161 -28.80 16.22 -3.65
C ARG A 161 -29.86 16.38 -4.74
N ASN A 162 -30.01 15.41 -5.63
CA ASN A 162 -31.05 15.45 -6.67
C ASN A 162 -32.45 15.07 -6.15
N ALA A 163 -32.54 14.42 -4.99
CA ALA A 163 -33.81 14.12 -4.32
C ALA A 163 -34.32 15.28 -3.43
N GLY A 164 -33.51 16.31 -3.20
CA GLY A 164 -33.83 17.46 -2.36
C GLY A 164 -34.03 18.75 -3.15
N HIS A 165 -35.29 19.08 -3.43
CA HIS A 165 -35.80 20.44 -3.63
C HIS A 165 -35.37 21.20 -4.90
N SER A 166 -36.20 21.11 -5.93
CA SER A 166 -36.34 22.18 -6.92
C SER A 166 -37.06 23.38 -6.28
N GLN A 167 -36.38 24.15 -5.42
CA GLN A 167 -36.89 25.47 -5.08
C GLN A 167 -36.53 26.44 -6.21
N SER A 168 -37.43 26.48 -7.20
CA SER A 168 -37.56 27.62 -8.11
C SER A 168 -37.91 28.86 -7.29
N SER A 169 -36.90 29.51 -6.70
CA SER A 169 -37.04 30.86 -6.18
C SER A 169 -37.00 31.81 -7.37
N LYS A 170 -38.17 32.04 -7.96
CA LYS A 170 -38.41 33.19 -8.85
C LYS A 170 -38.15 34.45 -8.02
N ARG A 171 -36.98 35.08 -8.21
CA ARG A 171 -36.78 36.46 -7.75
C ARG A 171 -37.29 37.43 -8.82
N PRO A 172 -37.98 38.53 -8.43
CA PRO A 172 -38.62 39.43 -9.37
C PRO A 172 -37.59 40.24 -10.17
N PHE A 173 -37.98 40.51 -11.40
CA PHE A 173 -37.26 41.29 -12.41
C PHE A 173 -37.37 42.79 -12.10
N ASN A 174 -36.28 43.44 -11.68
CA ASN A 174 -36.20 44.90 -11.64
C ASN A 174 -35.53 45.42 -12.92
N LYS A 175 -36.32 46.15 -13.72
CA LYS A 175 -35.87 46.99 -14.84
C LYS A 175 -35.33 48.34 -14.31
N PHE A 176 -34.58 49.02 -15.19
CA PHE A 176 -34.01 50.39 -15.11
C PHE A 176 -32.61 50.45 -14.44
N ALA A 177 -31.52 50.94 -15.06
CA ALA A 177 -31.30 51.62 -16.34
C ALA A 177 -29.81 51.57 -16.80
N ARG A 178 -29.61 51.59 -18.14
CA ARG A 178 -28.59 52.29 -19.00
C ARG A 178 -27.23 52.69 -18.41
N SER A 179 -26.08 52.68 -19.11
CA SER A 179 -25.70 52.41 -20.51
C SER A 179 -24.16 52.41 -20.64
N GLY A 180 -23.63 51.71 -21.65
CA GLY A 180 -22.28 51.92 -22.22
C GLY A 180 -21.39 50.69 -22.06
N GLY A 181 -20.89 50.00 -23.09
CA GLY A 181 -20.97 50.18 -24.53
C GLY A 181 -20.27 49.00 -25.22
N ALA A 182 -20.42 48.94 -26.56
CA ALA A 182 -19.68 48.13 -27.53
C ALA A 182 -19.97 46.61 -27.65
N THR A 183 -20.90 46.30 -28.56
CA THR A 183 -20.82 45.29 -29.65
C THR A 183 -19.41 45.15 -30.25
N THR A 184 -18.90 44.03 -30.78
CA THR A 184 -19.51 42.89 -31.49
C THR A 184 -18.47 41.75 -31.69
N GLN A 185 -18.92 40.51 -31.52
CA GLN A 185 -18.71 39.29 -32.33
C GLN A 185 -17.33 38.92 -32.92
N LYS A 186 -16.90 37.67 -32.67
CA LYS A 186 -16.91 36.62 -33.71
C LYS A 186 -16.73 35.19 -33.15
N SER A 187 -17.31 34.28 -33.92
CA SER A 187 -17.73 32.90 -33.69
C SER A 187 -16.71 31.82 -34.06
N SER A 188 -16.93 30.60 -33.55
CA SER A 188 -17.02 29.27 -34.23
C SER A 188 -16.31 28.16 -33.44
N ALA A 189 -17.05 27.12 -33.00
CA ALA A 189 -17.08 25.74 -33.54
C ALA A 189 -15.69 25.08 -33.57
N GLY A 190 -15.37 23.93 -32.97
CA GLY A 190 -16.07 22.66 -32.73
C GLY A 190 -14.99 21.54 -32.64
N PRO A 191 -15.33 20.28 -32.33
CA PRO A 191 -14.47 19.33 -31.57
C PRO A 191 -13.89 18.15 -32.40
N SER A 192 -12.91 17.40 -31.86
CA SER A 192 -12.59 15.99 -32.19
C SER A 192 -11.46 15.49 -31.25
N SER A 193 -11.61 14.49 -30.37
CA SER A 193 -11.71 13.02 -30.55
C SER A 193 -10.42 12.33 -31.05
N GLY A 194 -9.94 11.31 -30.32
CA GLY A 194 -8.81 10.46 -30.71
C GLY A 194 -8.29 9.56 -29.58
N ASN A 195 -8.71 8.31 -29.58
CA ASN A 195 -8.41 7.23 -28.62
C ASN A 195 -7.14 6.43 -29.03
N HIS A 196 -6.86 5.37 -28.24
CA HIS A 196 -6.12 4.10 -28.53
C HIS A 196 -4.76 3.97 -27.78
N ARG A 197 -4.66 3.24 -26.65
CA ARG A 197 -4.57 1.76 -26.40
C ARG A 197 -3.35 1.06 -27.03
N GLY A 198 -2.59 0.37 -26.19
CA GLY A 198 -1.54 -0.58 -26.60
C GLY A 198 -0.91 -1.30 -25.41
N THR A 199 -1.65 -2.22 -24.79
CA THR A 199 -1.16 -3.17 -23.78
C THR A 199 -0.61 -4.40 -24.51
N GLY A 200 0.63 -4.81 -24.21
CA GLY A 200 1.22 -6.05 -24.71
C GLY A 200 1.71 -6.90 -23.55
N SER A 201 0.91 -7.90 -23.17
CA SER A 201 1.29 -8.99 -22.27
C SER A 201 2.14 -10.00 -23.02
N ASN A 202 3.18 -10.54 -22.39
CA ASN A 202 3.68 -11.85 -22.77
C ASN A 202 3.79 -12.76 -21.55
N SER A 203 3.19 -13.94 -21.68
CA SER A 203 3.15 -15.01 -20.70
C SER A 203 4.11 -16.09 -21.17
N GLN A 204 4.99 -16.57 -20.30
CA GLN A 204 5.69 -17.84 -20.51
C GLN A 204 5.61 -18.71 -19.25
N ARG A 205 5.13 -19.93 -19.49
CA ARG A 205 5.13 -21.17 -18.69
C ARG A 205 6.51 -21.41 -18.05
N ALA A 206 6.58 -21.68 -16.75
CA ALA A 206 6.39 -22.97 -16.05
C ALA A 206 7.60 -23.91 -16.14
N SER A 207 8.26 -24.08 -15.00
CA SER A 207 9.12 -25.22 -14.67
C SER A 207 8.81 -25.59 -13.22
N GLU A 208 8.36 -26.83 -13.01
CA GLU A 208 8.10 -27.41 -11.70
C GLU A 208 9.42 -27.59 -10.96
N SER A 209 9.52 -27.01 -9.76
CA SER A 209 10.60 -27.24 -8.82
C SER A 209 10.01 -27.23 -7.42
N VAL A 210 10.37 -28.26 -6.66
CA VAL A 210 9.70 -28.73 -5.46
C VAL A 210 10.22 -27.94 -4.27
N TYR A 211 9.84 -26.68 -4.05
CA TYR A 211 9.87 -26.01 -2.72
C TYR A 211 8.90 -24.81 -2.65
N SER A 212 7.63 -25.06 -2.99
CA SER A 212 6.53 -24.07 -3.03
C SER A 212 6.07 -23.52 -1.66
N VAL A 213 6.63 -23.97 -0.54
CA VAL A 213 5.99 -23.76 0.77
C VAL A 213 6.30 -22.37 1.36
N PHE A 214 7.47 -21.80 1.07
CA PHE A 214 7.93 -20.59 1.76
C PHE A 214 7.30 -19.28 1.31
N PRO A 215 7.15 -19.01 -0.01
CA PRO A 215 6.39 -17.85 -0.47
C PRO A 215 4.92 -17.99 -0.07
N LEU A 216 4.35 -19.19 -0.13
CA LEU A 216 2.96 -19.44 0.26
C LEU A 216 2.73 -19.28 1.78
N LEU A 217 3.63 -19.72 2.65
CA LEU A 217 3.47 -19.53 4.09
C LEU A 217 3.54 -18.04 4.47
N LEU A 218 4.50 -17.30 3.90
CA LEU A 218 4.62 -15.85 4.09
C LEU A 218 3.36 -15.13 3.57
N VAL A 219 2.87 -15.54 2.40
CA VAL A 219 1.67 -15.00 1.74
C VAL A 219 0.38 -15.30 2.51
N THR A 220 0.26 -16.50 3.08
CA THR A 220 -0.96 -16.91 3.80
C THR A 220 -1.05 -16.24 5.17
N LEU A 221 0.09 -16.04 5.84
CA LEU A 221 0.15 -15.45 7.18
C LEU A 221 0.06 -13.92 7.21
N ILE A 222 0.40 -13.23 6.11
CA ILE A 222 0.28 -11.76 6.05
C ILE A 222 -1.19 -11.32 5.85
N HIS A 223 -2.07 -12.22 5.38
CA HIS A 223 -3.44 -11.87 4.96
C HIS A 223 -4.60 -12.60 5.67
N GLN A 224 -4.35 -13.54 6.59
CA GLN A 224 -5.35 -13.97 7.59
C GLN A 224 -5.27 -13.07 8.82
#